data_AF-A0A158P8Q1-F1
#
_entry.id   AF-A0A158P8Q1-F1
#
_cell.length_a   1.000
_cell.length_b   1.000
_cell.length_c   1.000
_cell.angle_alpha   90.00
_cell.angle_beta   90.00
_cell.angle_gamma   90.00
#
_symmetry.space_group_name_H-M   'P 1'
#
loop_
_entity.id
_entity.type
_entity.pdbx_description
1 polymer ?
#
loop_
_entity_poly.entity_id
_entity_poly.type
_entity_poly.pdbx_seq_one_letter_code
_entity_poly.pdbx_strand_id
1 'polypeptide(L)'
;MTLQRQLPANPRLHFPTTMLTSIQVHILNPVDVMRAVLDEVGVCCFPYGAILDKTNALLDQIELMLHGGDQDTVKWEPVALLAKKAALHYRTYMERIMEERLGEGLRLKAAQRILRLDSFLVESTVTKLEKDTCKARDELKWELEQLQQQNAQLRKDNRQLKADHMRLETRVEVLEQKFKTLARLLG
;
A
#
# COMPACT_ATOMS: atom_id res chain seq x y z
N MET A 1 -38.11 13.91 -12.68
CA MET A 1 -38.02 14.71 -13.92
C MET A 1 -39.38 15.13 -14.49
N THR A 2 -40.44 14.32 -14.39
CA THR A 2 -41.79 14.63 -14.89
C THR A 2 -42.42 15.86 -14.22
N LEU A 3 -42.31 15.99 -12.89
CA LEU A 3 -42.86 17.14 -12.13
C LEU A 3 -42.14 18.46 -12.44
N GLN A 4 -40.82 18.43 -12.66
CA GLN A 4 -40.03 19.61 -12.99
C GLN A 4 -40.43 20.23 -14.35
N ARG A 5 -40.92 19.40 -15.29
CA ARG A 5 -41.44 19.85 -16.59
C ARG A 5 -42.85 20.44 -16.49
N GLN A 6 -43.59 20.14 -15.42
CA GLN A 6 -44.96 20.62 -15.17
C GLN A 6 -45.02 21.91 -14.34
N LEU A 7 -43.88 22.33 -13.79
CA LEU A 7 -43.74 23.52 -12.93
C LEU A 7 -44.32 24.81 -13.53
N PRO A 8 -44.15 25.11 -14.84
CA PRO A 8 -44.73 26.33 -15.45
C PRO A 8 -46.26 26.27 -15.60
N ALA A 9 -46.84 25.07 -15.58
CA ALA A 9 -48.23 24.82 -15.94
C ALA A 9 -49.12 24.43 -14.75
N ASN A 10 -48.53 24.00 -13.62
CA ASN A 10 -49.27 23.51 -12.47
C ASN A 10 -49.05 24.40 -11.22
N PRO A 11 -50.04 25.26 -10.87
CA PRO A 11 -49.93 26.17 -9.73
C PRO A 11 -49.72 25.46 -8.39
N ARG A 12 -50.14 24.20 -8.26
CA ARG A 12 -50.01 23.40 -7.03
C ARG A 12 -48.55 23.06 -6.70
N LEU A 13 -47.64 23.15 -7.68
CA LEU A 13 -46.22 22.85 -7.48
C LEU A 13 -45.43 24.05 -6.94
N HIS A 14 -45.96 25.27 -6.98
CA HIS A 14 -45.24 26.47 -6.53
C HIS A 14 -44.91 26.42 -5.04
N PHE A 15 -45.88 26.06 -4.18
CA PHE A 15 -45.67 26.04 -2.75
C PHE A 15 -44.65 24.97 -2.29
N PRO A 16 -44.76 23.70 -2.71
CA PRO A 16 -43.72 22.68 -2.46
C PRO A 16 -42.33 23.10 -2.96
N THR A 17 -42.24 23.74 -4.13
CA THR A 17 -40.96 24.19 -4.69
C THR A 17 -40.33 25.30 -3.85
N THR A 18 -41.13 26.25 -3.37
CA THR A 18 -40.67 27.30 -2.45
C THR A 18 -40.17 26.70 -1.14
N MET A 19 -40.87 25.72 -0.57
CA MET A 19 -40.45 25.02 0.64
C MET A 19 -39.14 24.25 0.45
N LEU A 20 -38.98 23.52 -0.66
CA LEU A 20 -37.72 22.85 -1.00
C LEU A 20 -36.57 23.84 -1.14
N THR A 21 -36.84 25.00 -1.75
CA THR A 21 -35.84 26.07 -1.87
C THR A 21 -35.45 26.61 -0.50
N SER A 22 -36.41 26.84 0.40
CA SER A 22 -36.16 27.28 1.77
C SER A 22 -35.34 26.25 2.56
N ILE A 23 -35.65 24.96 2.44
CA ILE A 23 -34.90 23.87 3.06
C ILE A 23 -33.46 23.84 2.53
N GLN A 24 -33.27 23.94 1.21
CA GLN A 24 -31.94 23.95 0.61
C GLN A 24 -31.10 25.12 1.14
N VAL A 25 -31.65 26.34 1.11
CA VAL A 25 -30.91 27.56 1.44
C VAL A 25 -30.65 27.68 2.94
N HIS A 26 -31.63 27.35 3.79
CA HIS A 26 -31.57 27.65 5.21
C HIS A 26 -31.22 26.46 6.11
N ILE A 27 -31.29 25.24 5.58
CA ILE A 27 -30.95 24.02 6.34
C ILE A 27 -29.76 23.33 5.72
N LEU A 28 -29.85 22.91 4.45
CA LEU A 28 -28.80 22.09 3.82
C LEU A 28 -27.52 22.86 3.57
N ASN A 29 -27.57 24.07 3.00
CA ASN A 29 -26.35 24.86 2.74
C ASN A 29 -25.53 25.18 4.01
N PRO A 30 -26.14 25.62 5.14
CA PRO A 30 -25.40 25.81 6.40
C PRO A 30 -24.80 24.52 6.95
N VAL A 31 -25.44 23.39 6.70
CA VAL A 31 -25.05 22.07 7.19
C VAL A 31 -23.94 21.46 6.34
N ASP A 32 -23.91 21.76 5.04
CA ASP A 32 -22.93 21.25 4.07
C ASP A 32 -21.49 21.72 4.38
N VAL A 33 -21.33 22.91 4.98
CA VAL A 33 -20.02 23.41 5.44
C VAL A 33 -19.36 22.46 6.46
N MET A 34 -20.16 21.70 7.21
CA MET A 34 -19.67 20.75 8.22
C MET A 34 -19.42 19.34 7.64
N ARG A 35 -19.86 19.08 6.40
CA ARG A 35 -19.86 17.75 5.78
C ARG A 35 -18.47 17.16 5.62
N ALA A 36 -17.51 17.96 5.14
CA ALA A 36 -16.13 17.49 4.92
C ALA A 36 -15.49 16.95 6.20
N VAL A 37 -15.78 17.56 7.35
CA VAL A 37 -15.27 17.12 8.65
C VAL A 37 -15.94 15.83 9.12
N LEU A 38 -17.23 15.68 8.85
CA LEU A 38 -18.00 14.48 9.21
C LEU A 38 -17.54 13.26 8.40
N ASP A 39 -17.36 13.43 7.09
CA ASP A 39 -16.98 12.35 6.17
C ASP A 39 -15.54 11.87 6.42
N GLU A 40 -14.61 12.77 6.76
CA GLU A 40 -13.18 12.42 6.94
C GLU A 40 -12.79 12.04 8.36
N VAL A 41 -13.35 12.69 9.38
CA VAL A 41 -12.88 12.55 10.77
C VAL A 41 -13.76 11.59 11.59
N GLY A 42 -15.01 11.32 11.16
CA GLY A 42 -15.90 10.34 11.82
C GLY A 42 -16.25 10.62 13.30
N VAL A 43 -15.72 11.70 13.88
CA VAL A 43 -15.74 12.00 15.33
C VAL A 43 -16.72 13.14 15.66
N CYS A 44 -17.26 13.82 14.65
CA CYS A 44 -18.23 14.89 14.89
C CYS A 44 -19.60 14.31 15.24
N CYS A 45 -19.79 14.02 16.53
CA CYS A 45 -21.06 13.76 17.19
C CYS A 45 -21.88 15.06 17.32
N PHE A 46 -21.90 15.87 16.26
CA PHE A 46 -22.69 17.09 16.22
C PHE A 46 -24.18 16.70 16.15
N PRO A 47 -25.13 17.59 16.50
CA PRO A 47 -26.56 17.37 16.20
C PRO A 47 -26.86 17.27 14.69
N TYR A 48 -25.85 17.07 13.83
CA TYR A 48 -25.94 16.86 12.39
C TYR A 48 -26.91 15.73 12.05
N GLY A 49 -26.78 14.56 12.70
CA GLY A 49 -27.74 13.47 12.53
C GLY A 49 -29.17 13.91 12.84
N ALA A 50 -29.38 14.56 13.99
CA ALA A 50 -30.69 15.07 14.37
C ALA A 50 -31.24 16.18 13.45
N ILE A 51 -30.38 16.99 12.81
CA ILE A 51 -30.80 17.99 11.81
C ILE A 51 -31.19 17.27 10.51
N LEU A 52 -30.41 16.29 10.06
CA LEU A 52 -30.75 15.49 8.88
C LEU A 52 -32.03 14.68 9.07
N ASP A 53 -32.21 14.02 10.21
CA ASP A 53 -33.44 13.27 10.52
C ASP A 53 -34.67 14.17 10.45
N LYS A 54 -34.58 15.38 11.05
CA LYS A 54 -35.64 16.38 10.97
C LYS A 54 -35.84 16.93 9.56
N THR A 55 -34.78 16.99 8.76
CA THR A 55 -34.85 17.46 7.37
C THR A 55 -35.52 16.42 6.49
N ASN A 56 -35.18 15.14 6.66
CA ASN A 56 -35.85 14.02 5.98
C ASN A 56 -37.33 13.98 6.30
N ALA A 57 -37.71 14.17 7.58
CA ALA A 57 -39.12 14.28 7.96
C ALA A 57 -39.86 15.44 7.26
N LEU A 58 -39.19 16.57 7.00
CA LEU A 58 -39.76 17.67 6.22
C LEU A 58 -39.86 17.32 4.73
N LEU A 59 -38.90 16.57 4.18
CA LEU A 59 -38.93 16.12 2.80
C LEU A 59 -40.07 15.11 2.58
N ASP A 60 -40.29 14.19 3.52
CA ASP A 60 -41.40 13.23 3.47
C ASP A 60 -42.76 13.96 3.48
N GLN A 61 -42.90 15.04 4.25
CA GLN A 61 -44.09 15.90 4.27
C GLN A 61 -44.32 16.57 2.91
N ILE A 62 -43.25 17.11 2.30
CA ILE A 62 -43.32 17.74 0.98
C ILE A 62 -43.66 16.68 -0.09
N GLU A 63 -43.12 15.47 0.02
CA GLU A 63 -43.43 14.37 -0.89
C GLU A 63 -44.90 13.97 -0.81
N LEU A 64 -45.47 13.88 0.40
CA LEU A 64 -46.90 13.64 0.61
C LEU A 64 -47.78 14.73 -0.02
N MET A 65 -47.37 16.00 0.08
CA MET A 65 -48.08 17.11 -0.57
C MET A 65 -48.05 17.01 -2.10
N LEU A 66 -46.93 16.56 -2.68
CA LEU A 66 -46.80 16.37 -4.12
C LEU A 66 -47.74 15.25 -4.65
N HIS A 67 -48.12 14.30 -3.81
CA HIS A 67 -49.04 13.21 -4.12
C HIS A 67 -50.51 13.49 -3.76
N GLY A 68 -50.84 14.71 -3.33
CA GLY A 68 -52.22 15.14 -3.07
C GLY A 68 -52.69 15.00 -1.62
N GLY A 69 -51.78 14.85 -0.66
CA GLY A 69 -52.12 14.95 0.77
C GLY A 69 -52.33 16.40 1.22
N ASP A 70 -53.31 16.62 2.10
CA ASP A 70 -53.53 17.92 2.76
C ASP A 70 -52.48 18.11 3.88
N GLN A 71 -51.45 18.89 3.60
CA GLN A 71 -50.61 19.49 4.64
C GLN A 71 -50.44 20.98 4.38
N ASP A 72 -51.21 21.78 5.09
CA ASP A 72 -51.25 23.22 4.90
C ASP A 72 -50.05 23.98 5.52
N THR A 73 -49.21 23.34 6.35
CA THR A 73 -48.06 24.05 6.97
C THR A 73 -46.85 23.16 7.24
N VAL A 74 -45.91 23.11 6.28
CA VAL A 74 -44.56 22.57 6.51
C VAL A 74 -43.75 23.60 7.31
N LYS A 75 -43.44 23.29 8.58
CA LYS A 75 -42.72 24.19 9.50
C LYS A 75 -41.22 23.93 9.45
N TRP A 76 -40.52 24.53 8.49
CA TRP A 76 -39.08 24.36 8.28
C TRP A 76 -38.23 25.30 9.15
N GLU A 77 -38.79 26.40 9.65
CA GLU A 77 -38.08 27.46 10.39
C GLU A 77 -37.38 26.96 11.67
N PRO A 78 -37.96 26.06 12.49
CA PRO A 78 -37.27 25.54 13.66
C PRO A 78 -36.02 24.72 13.30
N VAL A 79 -36.07 23.98 12.19
CA VAL A 79 -34.93 23.19 11.69
C VAL A 79 -33.87 24.12 11.10
N ALA A 80 -34.27 25.18 10.39
CA ALA A 80 -33.36 26.23 9.92
C ALA A 80 -32.64 26.95 11.07
N LEU A 81 -33.32 27.25 12.18
CA LEU A 81 -32.69 27.85 13.35
C LEU A 81 -31.65 26.91 13.97
N LEU A 82 -31.94 25.62 14.06
CA LEU A 82 -31.00 24.60 14.53
C LEU A 82 -29.78 24.51 13.61
N ALA A 83 -29.98 24.44 12.29
CA ALA A 83 -28.93 24.43 11.29
C ALA A 83 -28.03 25.67 11.38
N LYS A 84 -28.63 26.86 11.56
CA LYS A 84 -27.88 28.11 11.73
C LYS A 84 -27.04 28.13 13.02
N LYS A 85 -27.61 27.69 14.15
CA LYS A 85 -26.87 27.59 15.43
C LYS A 85 -25.72 26.60 15.32
N ALA A 86 -25.96 25.45 14.69
CA ALA A 86 -24.95 24.43 14.43
C ALA A 86 -23.81 24.98 13.57
N ALA A 87 -24.12 25.61 12.43
CA ALA A 87 -23.13 26.19 11.54
C ALA A 87 -22.32 27.33 12.18
N LEU A 88 -22.96 28.12 13.07
CA LEU A 88 -22.26 29.17 13.82
C LEU A 88 -21.30 28.55 14.83
N HIS A 89 -21.75 27.61 15.64
CA HIS A 89 -20.90 26.93 16.62
C HIS A 89 -19.71 26.24 15.94
N TYR A 90 -19.93 25.61 14.79
CA TYR A 90 -18.86 25.00 14.01
C TYR A 90 -17.80 26.05 13.62
N ARG A 91 -18.19 27.15 12.97
CA ARG A 91 -17.26 28.22 12.57
C ARG A 91 -16.52 28.86 13.75
N THR A 92 -17.21 29.10 14.85
CA THR A 92 -16.62 29.83 15.97
C THR A 92 -15.66 28.98 16.80
N TYR A 93 -15.98 27.70 17.00
CA TYR A 93 -15.26 26.87 18.00
C TYR A 93 -14.57 25.65 17.41
N MET A 94 -15.14 25.04 16.37
CA MET A 94 -14.69 23.74 15.88
C MET A 94 -13.80 23.84 14.64
N GLU A 95 -14.02 24.82 13.77
CA GLU A 95 -13.35 24.92 12.45
C GLU A 95 -11.85 24.72 12.53
N ARG A 96 -11.17 25.49 13.40
CA ARG A 96 -9.71 25.36 13.60
C ARG A 96 -9.28 23.99 14.13
N ILE A 97 -9.98 23.46 15.12
CA ILE A 97 -9.65 22.16 15.73
C ILE A 97 -9.80 21.04 14.69
N MET A 98 -10.82 21.15 13.83
CA MET A 98 -11.10 20.19 12.78
C MET A 98 -10.08 20.28 11.65
N GLU A 99 -9.67 21.49 11.26
CA GLU A 99 -8.60 21.70 10.29
C GLU A 99 -7.27 21.10 10.77
N GLU A 100 -6.91 21.30 12.04
CA GLU A 100 -5.73 20.70 12.66
C GLU A 100 -5.79 19.17 12.62
N ARG A 101 -6.94 18.56 13.01
CA ARG A 101 -7.13 17.09 12.98
C ARG A 101 -7.16 16.51 11.57
N LEU A 102 -7.78 17.19 10.61
CA LEU A 102 -7.73 16.80 9.19
C LEU A 102 -6.30 16.80 8.68
N GLY A 103 -5.53 17.83 9.04
CA GLY A 103 -4.10 17.91 8.73
C GLY A 103 -3.29 16.75 9.33
N GLU A 104 -3.55 16.38 10.59
CA GLU A 104 -2.95 15.19 11.22
C GLU A 104 -3.34 13.90 10.50
N GLY A 105 -4.62 13.73 10.14
CA GLY A 105 -5.12 12.57 9.40
C GLY A 105 -4.44 12.41 8.04
N LEU A 106 -4.25 13.52 7.31
CA LEU A 106 -3.52 13.54 6.04
C LEU A 106 -2.05 13.18 6.24
N ARG A 107 -1.39 13.74 7.26
CA ARG A 107 0.01 13.39 7.59
C ARG A 107 0.16 11.92 7.97
N LEU A 108 -0.77 11.37 8.74
CA LEU A 108 -0.77 9.97 9.13
C LEU A 108 -0.96 9.04 7.91
N LYS A 109 -1.93 9.34 7.04
CA LYS A 109 -2.15 8.60 5.79
C LYS A 109 -0.89 8.65 4.90
N ALA A 110 -0.23 9.81 4.80
CA ALA A 110 1.02 9.96 4.05
C ALA A 110 2.16 9.13 4.68
N ALA A 111 2.35 9.21 6.00
CA ALA A 111 3.36 8.43 6.72
C ALA A 111 3.13 6.92 6.56
N GLN A 112 1.89 6.45 6.64
CA GLN A 112 1.55 5.05 6.39
C GLN A 112 1.86 4.61 4.96
N ARG A 113 1.66 5.47 3.95
CA ARG A 113 2.05 5.16 2.57
C ARG A 113 3.56 5.03 2.41
N ILE A 114 4.32 5.94 3.02
CA ILE A 114 5.79 5.88 3.02
C ILE A 114 6.27 4.58 3.66
N LEU A 115 5.75 4.24 4.85
CA LEU A 115 6.11 2.99 5.53
C LEU A 115 5.82 1.73 4.70
N ARG A 116 4.71 1.71 3.94
CA ARG A 116 4.42 0.59 3.03
C ARG A 116 5.42 0.51 1.87
N LEU A 117 5.82 1.65 1.30
CA LEU A 117 6.83 1.69 0.25
C LEU A 117 8.19 1.23 0.78
N ASP A 118 8.57 1.65 1.98
CA ASP A 118 9.82 1.23 2.63
C ASP A 118 9.81 -0.28 2.89
N SER A 119 8.70 -0.84 3.40
CA SER A 119 8.54 -2.29 3.59
C SER A 119 8.73 -3.05 2.27
N PHE A 120 8.10 -2.59 1.19
CA PHE A 120 8.24 -3.20 -0.13
C PHE A 120 9.68 -3.14 -0.66
N LEU A 121 10.37 -2.00 -0.46
CA LEU A 121 11.76 -1.84 -0.88
C LEU A 121 12.68 -2.80 -0.11
N VAL A 122 12.48 -2.94 1.21
CA VAL A 122 13.23 -3.86 2.05
C VAL A 122 13.00 -5.30 1.59
N GLU A 123 11.76 -5.73 1.40
CA GLU A 123 11.43 -7.08 0.90
C GLU A 123 12.08 -7.38 -0.45
N SER A 124 12.01 -6.44 -1.40
CA SER A 124 12.65 -6.58 -2.71
C SER A 124 14.17 -6.70 -2.60
N THR A 125 14.78 -5.92 -1.71
CA THR A 125 16.24 -5.93 -1.50
C THR A 125 16.70 -7.22 -0.85
N VAL A 126 16.00 -7.68 0.19
CA VAL A 126 16.25 -8.96 0.86
C VAL A 126 16.11 -10.11 -0.14
N THR A 127 15.03 -10.15 -0.92
CA THR A 127 14.81 -11.19 -1.94
C THR A 127 15.94 -11.24 -2.97
N LYS A 128 16.44 -10.07 -3.40
CA LYS A 128 17.56 -9.98 -4.33
C LYS A 128 18.84 -10.53 -3.69
N LEU A 129 19.15 -10.10 -2.47
CA LEU A 129 20.32 -10.55 -1.72
C LEU A 129 20.30 -12.06 -1.46
N GLU A 130 19.14 -12.63 -1.13
CA GLU A 130 18.98 -14.08 -0.94
C GLU A 130 19.27 -14.85 -2.23
N LYS A 131 18.77 -14.37 -3.37
CA LYS A 131 19.04 -14.99 -4.68
C LYS A 131 20.52 -14.90 -5.05
N ASP A 132 21.12 -13.73 -4.88
CA ASP A 132 22.53 -13.52 -5.21
C ASP A 132 23.44 -14.36 -4.29
N THR A 133 23.09 -14.46 -3.01
CA THR A 133 23.80 -15.31 -2.03
C THR A 133 23.66 -16.80 -2.38
N CYS A 134 22.49 -17.26 -2.81
CA CYS A 134 22.31 -18.65 -3.24
C CYS A 134 23.17 -18.96 -4.47
N LYS A 135 23.19 -18.08 -5.48
CA LYS A 135 24.03 -18.25 -6.67
C LYS A 135 25.51 -18.32 -6.32
N ALA A 136 26.00 -17.36 -5.53
CA ALA A 136 27.39 -17.33 -5.10
C ALA A 136 27.78 -18.59 -4.32
N ARG A 137 26.90 -19.09 -3.45
CA ARG A 137 27.12 -20.34 -2.73
C ARG A 137 27.22 -21.53 -3.68
N ASP A 138 26.33 -21.63 -4.66
CA ASP A 138 26.29 -22.74 -5.60
C ASP A 138 27.52 -22.71 -6.54
N GLU A 139 27.96 -21.52 -6.97
CA GLU A 139 29.20 -21.31 -7.73
C GLU A 139 30.44 -21.76 -6.93
N LEU A 140 30.59 -21.28 -5.69
CA LEU A 140 31.70 -21.67 -4.80
C LEU A 140 31.71 -23.18 -4.54
N LYS A 141 30.54 -23.80 -4.38
CA LYS A 141 30.44 -25.25 -4.20
C LYS A 141 30.93 -25.99 -5.44
N TRP A 142 30.53 -25.54 -6.62
CA TRP A 142 30.97 -26.13 -7.89
C TRP A 142 32.49 -25.99 -8.08
N GLU A 143 33.06 -24.81 -7.81
CA GLU A 143 34.52 -24.59 -7.86
C GLU A 143 35.28 -25.51 -6.89
N LEU A 144 34.75 -25.68 -5.68
CA LEU A 144 35.36 -26.53 -4.66
C LEU A 144 35.34 -28.01 -5.07
N GLU A 145 34.26 -28.48 -5.66
CA GLU A 145 34.16 -29.85 -6.22
C GLU A 145 35.15 -30.05 -7.38
N GLN A 146 35.28 -29.07 -8.28
CA GLN A 146 36.27 -29.10 -9.38
C GLN A 146 37.70 -29.16 -8.85
N LEU A 147 38.04 -28.31 -7.88
CA LEU A 147 39.36 -28.30 -7.25
C LEU A 147 39.66 -29.62 -6.52
N GLN A 148 38.67 -30.21 -5.85
CA GLN A 148 38.82 -31.53 -5.22
C GLN A 148 39.13 -32.63 -6.24
N GLN A 149 38.44 -32.64 -7.39
CA GLN A 149 38.68 -33.59 -8.46
C GLN A 149 40.08 -33.41 -9.06
N GLN A 150 40.49 -32.18 -9.36
CA GLN A 150 41.82 -31.87 -9.87
C GLN A 150 42.92 -32.30 -8.88
N ASN A 151 42.74 -32.03 -7.58
CA ASN A 151 43.70 -32.41 -6.55
C ASN A 151 43.80 -33.95 -6.40
N ALA A 152 42.67 -34.66 -6.50
CA ALA A 152 42.65 -36.11 -6.53
C ALA A 152 43.42 -36.67 -7.75
N GLN A 153 43.28 -36.05 -8.92
CA GLN A 153 44.02 -36.44 -10.12
C GLN A 153 45.52 -36.18 -9.97
N LEU A 154 45.92 -34.97 -9.54
CA LEU A 154 47.32 -34.63 -9.29
C LEU A 154 47.98 -35.58 -8.28
N ARG A 155 47.25 -36.03 -7.26
CA ARG A 155 47.75 -37.04 -6.32
C ARG A 155 48.02 -38.39 -6.98
N LYS A 156 47.17 -38.83 -7.92
CA LYS A 156 47.40 -40.06 -8.70
C LYS A 156 48.63 -39.91 -9.60
N ASP A 157 48.71 -38.81 -10.34
CA ASP A 157 49.83 -38.53 -11.25
C ASP A 157 51.16 -38.45 -10.49
N ASN A 158 51.17 -37.81 -9.32
CA ASN A 158 52.36 -37.74 -8.46
C ASN A 158 52.80 -39.13 -7.95
N ARG A 159 51.86 -40.00 -7.58
CA ARG A 159 52.19 -41.39 -7.20
C ARG A 159 52.77 -42.17 -8.38
N GLN A 160 52.20 -41.99 -9.57
CA GLN A 160 52.69 -42.65 -10.79
C GLN A 160 54.10 -42.18 -11.15
N LEU A 161 54.34 -40.87 -11.15
CA LEU A 161 55.66 -40.29 -11.43
C LEU A 161 56.72 -40.78 -10.43
N LYS A 162 56.38 -40.91 -9.14
CA LYS A 162 57.29 -41.48 -8.15
C LYS A 162 57.64 -42.94 -8.46
N ALA A 163 56.68 -43.74 -8.88
CA ALA A 163 56.92 -45.13 -9.27
C ALA A 163 57.80 -45.24 -10.53
N ASP A 164 57.53 -44.41 -11.54
CA ASP A 164 58.31 -44.36 -12.77
C ASP A 164 59.73 -43.87 -12.53
N HIS A 165 59.89 -42.87 -11.65
CA HIS A 165 61.20 -42.37 -11.23
C HIS A 165 62.05 -43.48 -10.58
N MET A 166 61.51 -44.21 -9.59
CA MET A 166 62.25 -45.31 -8.96
C MET A 166 62.63 -46.41 -9.97
N ARG A 167 61.73 -46.74 -10.91
CA ARG A 167 62.01 -47.73 -11.95
C ARG A 167 63.15 -47.28 -12.87
N LEU A 168 63.19 -45.99 -13.21
CA LEU A 168 64.27 -45.42 -14.01
C LEU A 168 65.59 -45.41 -13.24
N GLU A 169 65.58 -45.01 -11.95
CA GLU A 169 66.77 -45.07 -11.09
C GLU A 169 67.36 -46.49 -11.05
N THR A 170 66.55 -47.53 -10.80
CA THR A 170 67.04 -48.92 -10.81
C THR A 170 67.62 -49.34 -12.16
N ARG A 171 67.03 -48.88 -13.27
CA ARG A 171 67.58 -49.16 -14.62
C ARG A 171 68.91 -48.46 -14.85
N VAL A 172 69.06 -47.23 -14.37
CA VAL A 172 70.33 -46.48 -14.44
C VAL A 172 71.40 -47.22 -13.64
N GLU A 173 71.11 -47.64 -12.40
CA GLU A 173 72.05 -48.40 -11.57
C GLU A 173 72.53 -49.69 -12.26
N VAL A 174 71.61 -50.46 -12.85
CA VAL A 174 71.96 -51.68 -13.60
C VAL A 174 72.83 -51.37 -14.81
N LEU A 175 72.53 -50.31 -15.55
CA LEU A 175 73.33 -49.88 -16.70
C LEU A 175 74.73 -49.44 -16.25
N GLU A 176 74.83 -48.63 -15.20
CA GLU A 176 76.11 -48.22 -14.62
C GLU A 176 76.96 -49.42 -14.22
N GLN A 177 76.36 -50.43 -13.60
CA GLN A 177 77.06 -51.64 -13.21
C GLN A 177 77.55 -52.45 -14.42
N LYS A 178 76.73 -52.55 -15.47
CA LYS A 178 77.13 -53.19 -16.75
C LYS A 178 78.27 -52.41 -17.41
N PHE A 179 78.20 -51.08 -17.48
CA PHE A 179 79.26 -50.23 -18.02
C PHE A 179 80.56 -50.38 -17.22
N LYS A 180 80.50 -50.36 -15.88
CA LYS A 180 81.66 -50.62 -15.01
C LYS A 180 82.28 -52.00 -15.29
N THR A 181 81.46 -53.01 -15.56
CA THR A 181 81.93 -54.36 -15.89
C THR A 181 82.59 -54.40 -17.26
N LEU A 182 81.99 -53.80 -18.29
CA LEU A 182 82.56 -53.70 -19.63
C LEU A 182 83.89 -52.93 -19.63
N ALA A 183 83.98 -51.83 -18.88
CA ALA A 183 85.20 -51.06 -18.75
C ALA A 183 86.37 -51.87 -18.15
N ARG A 184 86.08 -52.83 -17.24
CA ARG A 184 87.11 -53.75 -16.71
C ARG A 184 87.51 -54.87 -17.67
N LEU A 185 86.67 -55.19 -18.64
CA LEU A 185 86.94 -56.23 -19.64
C LEU A 185 87.69 -55.67 -20.87
N LEU A 186 87.61 -54.36 -21.10
CA LEU A 186 88.21 -53.65 -22.23
C LEU A 186 89.50 -52.89 -21.87
N GLY A 187 89.84 -52.77 -20.58
CA GLY A 187 91.10 -52.20 -20.07
C GLY A 187 91.98 -53.29 -19.49
#